data_AF-A0A539ELG9-F1
#
_entry.id   AF-A0A539ELG9-F1
#
_cell.length_a   1.000
_cell.length_b   1.000
_cell.length_c   1.000
_cell.angle_alpha   90.00
_cell.angle_beta   90.00
_cell.angle_gamma   90.00
#
_symmetry.space_group_name_H-M   'P 1'
#
loop_
_entity.id
_entity.type
_entity.pdbx_description
1 polymer ?
#
loop_
_entity_poly.entity_id
_entity_poly.type
_entity_poly.pdbx_seq_one_letter_code
_entity_poly.pdbx_strand_id
1 'polypeptide(L)' 'MPLEDFLYRYKERGVVERQGQKYKKYVKVPLVRTKHRQVALYAVLVVLTALAVFAVVRRFAERGQPAQEAVE' A
#
# COMPACT_ATOMS: atom_id res chain seq x y z
N MET A 1 -14.90 4.77 -13.18
CA MET A 1 -15.39 4.37 -11.85
C MET A 1 -14.70 5.24 -10.80
N PRO A 2 -15.43 5.77 -9.80
CA PRO A 2 -14.84 6.62 -8.76
C PRO A 2 -13.92 5.80 -7.84
N LEU A 3 -12.81 6.38 -7.38
CA LEU A 3 -11.86 5.76 -6.44
C LEU A 3 -12.51 5.28 -5.13
N GLU A 4 -13.65 5.87 -4.77
CA GLU A 4 -14.41 5.54 -3.57
C GLU A 4 -15.00 4.12 -3.59
N ASP A 5 -15.33 3.58 -4.76
CA ASP A 5 -15.84 2.22 -4.92
C ASP A 5 -14.74 1.15 -4.74
N PHE A 6 -13.47 1.52 -4.95
CA PHE A 6 -12.34 0.63 -4.70
C PHE A 6 -11.99 0.52 -3.21
N LEU A 7 -12.25 1.58 -2.44
CA LEU A 7 -11.89 1.66 -1.04
C LEU A 7 -13.03 1.23 -0.11
N TYR A 8 -14.29 1.28 -0.55
CA TYR A 8 -15.46 1.01 0.28
C TYR A 8 -16.48 0.13 -0.42
N ARG A 9 -17.04 -0.83 0.32
CA ARG A 9 -18.14 -1.69 -0.12
C ARG A 9 -19.36 -1.44 0.75
N TYR A 10 -20.52 -1.29 0.12
CA TYR A 10 -21.78 -1.32 0.84
C TYR A 10 -22.14 -2.76 1.18
N LYS A 11 -22.28 -3.06 2.48
CA LYS A 11 -22.78 -4.36 2.97
C LYS A 11 -24.16 -4.17 3.57
N GLU A 12 -25.07 -5.09 3.23
CA GLU A 12 -26.36 -5.19 3.91
C GLU A 12 -26.11 -5.59 5.37
N ARG A 13 -26.59 -4.78 6.31
CA ARG A 13 -26.42 -4.96 7.76
C ARG A 13 -27.69 -5.53 8.41
N GLY A 14 -28.83 -5.43 7.75
CA GLY A 14 -30.11 -5.92 8.23
C GLY A 14 -31.28 -5.15 7.65
N VAL A 15 -32.48 -5.46 8.12
CA VAL A 15 -33.73 -4.84 7.67
C VAL A 15 -34.38 -4.14 8.85
N VAL A 16 -34.90 -2.93 8.62
CA VAL A 16 -35.71 -2.20 9.60
C VAL A 16 -37.09 -1.99 9.05
N GLU A 17 -38.10 -2.29 9.87
CA GLU A 17 -39.49 -2.09 9.52
C GLU A 17 -39.98 -0.77 10.14
N ARG A 18 -40.59 0.07 9.30
CA ARG A 18 -41.19 1.34 9.72
C ARG A 18 -42.55 1.44 9.05
N GLN A 19 -43.61 1.58 9.85
CA GLN A 19 -44.99 1.70 9.37
C GLN A 19 -45.40 0.57 8.38
N GLY A 20 -45.01 -0.68 8.68
CA GLY A 20 -45.32 -1.84 7.83
C GLY A 20 -44.49 -1.97 6.54
N GLN A 21 -43.53 -1.05 6.31
CA GLN A 21 -42.60 -1.14 5.18
C GLN A 21 -41.20 -1.56 5.64
N LYS A 22 -40.62 -2.53 4.92
CA LYS A 22 -39.28 -3.09 5.20
C LYS A 22 -38.20 -2.34 4.42
N TYR A 23 -37.26 -1.75 5.13
CA TYR A 23 -36.12 -1.02 4.57
C TYR A 23 -34.82 -1.79 4.80
N LYS A 24 -34.08 -2.04 3.71
CA LYS A 24 -32.74 -2.64 3.79
C LYS A 24 -31.74 -1.58 4.27
N LYS A 25 -31.02 -1.87 5.34
CA LYS A 25 -29.92 -1.03 5.84
C LYS A 25 -28.62 -1.47 5.20
N TYR A 26 -27.99 -0.56 4.47
CA TYR A 26 -26.64 -0.72 3.96
C TYR A 26 -25.66 0.10 4.80
N VAL A 27 -24.47 -0.45 5.04
CA VAL A 27 -23.37 0.25 5.71
C VAL A 27 -22.18 0.29 4.79
N LYS A 28 -21.54 1.47 4.70
CA LYS A 28 -20.27 1.67 4.00
C LYS A 28 -19.15 1.06 4.83
N VAL A 29 -18.56 -0.03 4.34
CA VAL A 29 -17.47 -0.75 5.02
C VAL A 29 -16.20 -0.58 4.20
N PRO A 30 -15.06 -0.19 4.79
CA PRO A 30 -13.80 -0.14 4.06
C PRO A 30 -13.40 -1.55 3.57
N LEU A 31 -13.04 -1.68 2.30
CA LEU A 31 -12.54 -2.93 1.71
C LEU A 31 -11.22 -3.34 2.33
N VAL A 32 -10.31 -2.37 2.49
CA VAL A 32 -8.97 -2.61 3.01
C VAL A 32 -9.05 -2.68 4.53
N ARG A 33 -9.10 -3.92 5.06
CA ARG A 33 -8.93 -4.17 6.50
C ARG A 33 -7.62 -3.51 6.95
N THR A 34 -7.68 -2.80 8.05
CA THR A 34 -6.56 -2.06 8.68
C THR A 34 -5.26 -2.88 8.80
N LYS A 35 -5.34 -4.21 8.93
CA LYS A 35 -4.17 -5.12 8.90
C LYS A 35 -3.35 -5.04 7.60
N HIS A 36 -3.99 -4.91 6.44
CA HIS A 36 -3.28 -4.82 5.16
C HIS A 36 -2.59 -3.47 4.96
N ARG A 37 -3.08 -2.42 5.62
CA ARG A 37 -2.45 -1.09 5.59
C ARG A 37 -1.10 -1.11 6.30
N GLN A 38 -0.99 -1.81 7.44
CA GLN A 38 0.29 -1.98 8.14
C GLN A 38 1.27 -2.82 7.29
N VAL A 39 0.82 -3.93 6.71
CA VAL A 39 1.66 -4.77 5.84
C VAL A 39 2.15 -3.99 4.63
N ALA A 40 1.29 -3.19 3.99
CA ALA A 40 1.69 -2.34 2.86
C ALA A 40 2.74 -1.30 3.27
N LEU A 41 2.57 -0.66 4.44
CA LEU A 41 3.55 0.30 4.95
C LEU A 41 4.90 -0.35 5.26
N TYR A 42 4.90 -1.53 5.88
CA TYR A 42 6.13 -2.29 6.12
C TYR A 42 6.81 -2.71 4.81
N ALA A 43 6.04 -3.18 3.82
CA ALA A 43 6.58 -3.54 2.52
C ALA A 43 7.26 -2.33 1.84
N VAL A 44 6.62 -1.16 1.88
CA VAL A 44 7.21 0.08 1.34
C VAL A 44 8.49 0.45 2.07
N LEU A 45 8.49 0.38 3.41
CA LEU A 45 9.67 0.65 4.22
C LEU A 45 10.84 -0.28 3.88
N VAL A 46 10.58 -1.59 3.74
CA VAL A 46 11.59 -2.59 3.38
C VAL A 46 12.20 -2.31 2.01
N VAL A 47 11.40 -1.90 1.03
CA VAL A 47 11.90 -1.55 -0.31
C VAL A 47 12.78 -0.30 -0.23
N LEU A 48 12.36 0.73 0.51
CA LEU A 48 13.13 1.96 0.67
C LEU A 48 14.46 1.72 1.40
N THR A 49 14.47 0.92 2.46
CA THR A 49 15.70 0.57 3.16
C THR A 49 16.64 -0.25 2.29
N ALA A 50 16.11 -1.21 1.51
CA ALA A 50 16.91 -1.98 0.55
C ALA A 50 17.56 -1.07 -0.51
N LEU A 51 16.81 -0.12 -1.07
CA LEU A 51 17.35 0.86 -2.04
C LEU A 51 18.41 1.77 -1.41
N ALA A 52 18.19 2.22 -0.18
CA ALA A 52 19.16 3.06 0.53
C ALA A 52 20.47 2.28 0.79
N VAL A 53 20.38 1.04 1.28
CA VAL A 53 21.56 0.18 1.47
C VAL A 53 22.27 -0.07 0.14
N PHE A 54 21.53 -0.40 -0.92
CA PHE A 54 22.10 -0.60 -2.25
C PHE A 54 22.83 0.65 -2.76
N ALA A 55 22.24 1.84 -2.60
CA ALA A 55 22.87 3.09 -3.00
C ALA A 55 24.16 3.39 -2.22
N VAL A 56 24.17 3.08 -0.92
CA VAL A 56 25.37 3.21 -0.08
C VAL A 56 26.45 2.24 -0.53
N VAL A 57 26.12 0.96 -0.67
CA VAL A 57 27.08 -0.07 -1.14
C VAL A 57 27.65 0.29 -2.50
N ARG A 58 26.80 0.71 -3.45
CA ARG A 58 27.22 1.17 -4.78
C ARG A 58 28.18 2.36 -4.69
N ARG A 59 27.88 3.35 -3.85
CA ARG A 59 28.75 4.52 -3.63
C ARG A 59 30.12 4.14 -3.05
N PHE A 60 30.18 3.11 -2.21
CA PHE A 60 31.46 2.59 -1.72
C PHE A 60 32.21 1.77 -2.77
N ALA A 61 31.51 1.00 -3.60
CA ALA A 61 32.10 0.24 -4.69
C ALA A 61 32.70 1.16 -5.78
N GLU A 62 31.99 2.22 -6.17
CA GLU A 62 32.46 3.21 -7.15
C GLU A 62 33.68 4.01 -6.63
N ARG A 63 33.78 4.24 -5.31
CA ARG A 63 34.97 4.85 -4.69
C ARG A 63 36.20 3.94 -4.68
N GLY A 64 36.01 2.65 -4.92
CA GLY A 64 37.07 1.64 -4.94
C GLY A 64 37.57 1.28 -6.34
N GLN A 65 37.03 1.88 -7.41
CA GLN A 65 37.59 1.73 -8.76
C GLN A 65 38.73 2.73 -8.96
N PRO A 66 40.02 2.32 -8.87
CA PRO A 66 41.09 3.12 -9.45
C PRO A 66 40.84 3.21 -10.96
N ALA A 67 41.04 4.39 -11.52
CA ALA A 67 41.10 4.60 -12.96
C ALA A 67 42.07 3.58 -13.60
N GLN A 68 41.53 2.52 -14.22
CA GLN A 68 42.28 1.61 -15.09
C GLN A 68 41.72 1.68 -16.52
N GLU A 69 41.40 2.88 -16.99
CA GLU A 69 41.17 3.16 -18.41
C GLU A 69 42.15 4.22 -18.94
N ALA A 70 43.37 4.24 -18.40
CA ALA A 70 44.46 5.03 -18.94
C ALA A 70 45.73 4.16 -19.07
N VAL A 71 45.65 3.10 -19.87
CA VAL A 71 46.81 2.52 -20.54
C VAL A 71 46.37 2.18 -21.97
N GLU A 72 47.08 2.83 -22.91
CA GLU A 72 47.15 2.74 -24.38
C GLU A 72 46.48 1.56 -25.10
#